data_AF-A0A2G6QPL9-F1
#
_entry.id   AF-A0A2G6QPL9-F1
#
_cell.length_a   1.000
_cell.length_b   1.000
_cell.length_c   1.000
_cell.angle_alpha   90.00
_cell.angle_beta   90.00
_cell.angle_gamma   90.00
#
_symmetry.space_group_name_H-M   'P 1'
#
loop_
_entity.id
_entity.type
_entity.pdbx_description
1 polymer ?
#
loop_
_entity_poly.entity_id
_entity_poly.type
_entity_poly.pdbx_seq_one_letter_code
_entity_poly.pdbx_strand_id
1 'polypeptide(L)' 'MKTYSIKSAPNEVSYFSILREEEGGYHIRICRDIEGYEKTGESFLGEQLFETCLRTGYIEEVSHPAQAYGHFAQVS' A
#
# COMPACT_ATOMS: atom_id res chain seq x y z
N MET A 1 7.16 -9.60 6.42
CA MET A 1 6.75 -8.99 5.15
C MET A 1 6.29 -7.59 5.47
N LYS A 2 6.92 -6.54 4.92
CA LYS A 2 6.51 -5.15 5.19
C LYS A 2 5.31 -4.79 4.33
N THR A 3 4.33 -4.11 4.93
CA THR A 3 3.09 -3.68 4.27
C THR A 3 2.93 -2.18 4.45
N TYR A 4 2.48 -1.51 3.41
CA TYR A 4 2.27 -0.07 3.41
C TYR A 4 0.87 0.24 2.91
N SER A 5 0.14 1.10 3.62
CA SER A 5 -1.08 1.72 3.11
C SER A 5 -0.72 2.71 2.00
N ILE A 6 -1.62 2.91 1.05
CA ILE A 6 -1.55 3.94 0.03
C ILE A 6 -2.68 4.92 0.32
N LYS A 7 -2.37 6.21 0.32
CA LYS A 7 -3.39 7.26 0.48
C LYS A 7 -4.43 7.15 -0.63
N SER A 8 -5.67 6.87 -0.26
CA SER A 8 -6.80 6.65 -1.17
C SER A 8 -8.00 7.53 -0.81
N ALA A 9 -9.02 7.53 -1.67
CA ALA A 9 -10.27 8.24 -1.42
C ALA A 9 -11.08 7.56 -0.29
N PRO A 10 -12.00 8.28 0.36
CA PRO A 10 -12.98 7.66 1.26
C PRO A 10 -13.75 6.57 0.51
N ASN A 11 -13.81 5.35 1.06
CA ASN A 11 -14.36 4.12 0.45
C ASN A 11 -13.44 3.34 -0.50
N GLU A 12 -12.18 3.74 -0.63
CA GLU A 12 -11.15 2.92 -1.26
C GLU A 12 -10.09 2.56 -0.22
N VAL A 13 -9.73 1.28 -0.15
CA VAL A 13 -8.59 0.81 0.63
C VAL A 13 -7.54 0.29 -0.34
N SER A 14 -6.43 1.02 -0.45
CA SER A 14 -5.29 0.61 -1.26
C SER A 14 -4.09 0.36 -0.35
N TYR A 15 -3.42 -0.78 -0.51
CA TYR A 15 -2.17 -1.10 0.19
C TYR A 15 -1.29 -1.98 -0.66
N PHE A 16 -0.02 -2.10 -0.31
CA PHE A 16 0.87 -3.07 -0.93
C PHE A 16 1.78 -3.74 0.09
N SER A 17 2.27 -4.92 -0.26
CA SER A 17 3.30 -5.62 0.50
C SER A 17 4.53 -5.84 -0.35
N ILE A 18 5.71 -5.68 0.26
CA ILE A 18 6.99 -5.99 -0.39
C ILE A 18 7.15 -7.51 -0.41
N LEU A 19 7.22 -8.08 -1.61
CA LEU A 19 7.47 -9.50 -1.84
C LEU A 19 8.96 -9.81 -1.81
N ARG A 20 9.76 -8.97 -2.48
CA ARG A 20 11.23 -9.05 -2.51
C ARG A 20 11.84 -7.69 -2.79
N GLU A 21 13.02 -7.47 -2.25
CA GLU A 21 13.89 -6.32 -2.55
C GLU A 21 14.86 -6.74 -3.66
N GLU A 22 15.08 -5.86 -4.64
CA GLU A 22 16.00 -6.08 -5.75
C GLU A 22 16.80 -4.79 -6.02
N GLU A 23 17.80 -4.89 -6.90
CA GLU A 23 18.60 -3.72 -7.27
C GLU A 23 17.70 -2.63 -7.88
N GLY A 24 17.64 -1.47 -7.23
CA GLY A 24 16.85 -0.32 -7.68
C GLY A 24 15.38 -0.31 -7.25
N GLY A 25 14.92 -1.25 -6.40
CA GLY A 25 13.56 -1.16 -5.84
C GLY A 25 12.97 -2.45 -5.28
N TYR A 26 11.64 -2.56 -5.40
CA TYR A 26 10.83 -3.55 -4.70
C TYR A 26 9.84 -4.20 -5.66
N HIS A 27 9.80 -5.54 -5.68
CA HIS A 27 8.64 -6.24 -6.20
C HIS A 27 7.55 -6.23 -5.13
N ILE A 28 6.40 -5.69 -5.49
CA ILE A 28 5.29 -5.49 -4.58
C ILE A 28 4.03 -6.22 -5.08
N ARG A 29 3.20 -6.64 -4.14
CA ARG A 29 1.80 -7.00 -4.40
C ARG A 29 0.91 -5.88 -3.90
N ILE A 30 0.19 -5.25 -4.82
CA ILE A 30 -0.80 -4.21 -4.54
C ILE A 30 -2.16 -4.88 -4.40
N CYS A 31 -2.89 -4.53 -3.34
CA CYS A 31 -4.28 -4.86 -3.14
C CYS A 31 -5.08 -3.55 -3.15
N ARG A 32 -6.17 -3.52 -3.90
CA ARG A 32 -7.13 -2.43 -3.90
C ARG A 32 -8.51 -3.00 -3.64
N ASP A 33 -9.17 -2.53 -2.60
CA ASP A 33 -10.57 -2.77 -2.33
C ASP A 33 -11.34 -1.49 -2.66
N ILE A 34 -12.27 -1.61 -3.60
CA ILE A 34 -13.20 -0.56 -3.99
C ILE A 34 -14.60 -1.13 -3.82
N GLU A 35 -15.33 -0.66 -2.82
CA GLU A 35 -16.72 -1.06 -2.56
C GLU A 35 -16.95 -2.60 -2.47
N GLY A 36 -15.97 -3.33 -1.93
CA GLY A 36 -16.04 -4.79 -1.78
C GLY A 36 -15.55 -5.57 -2.99
N TYR A 37 -15.07 -4.88 -4.04
CA TYR A 37 -14.35 -5.50 -5.14
C TYR A 37 -12.84 -5.44 -4.87
N GLU A 38 -12.27 -6.59 -4.53
CA GLU A 38 -10.82 -6.72 -4.34
C GLU A 38 -10.12 -7.00 -5.68
N LYS A 39 -9.12 -6.16 -5.99
CA LYS A 39 -8.18 -6.38 -7.09
C LYS A 39 -6.76 -6.47 -6.56
N THR A 40 -6.12 -7.60 -6.80
CA THR A 40 -4.72 -7.82 -6.49
C THR A 40 -3.86 -7.86 -7.74
N GLY A 41 -2.66 -7.31 -7.70
CA GLY A 41 -1.68 -7.40 -8.77
C GLY A 41 -0.25 -7.26 -8.28
N GLU A 42 0.69 -7.78 -9.04
CA GLU A 42 2.12 -7.63 -8.76
C GLU A 42 2.72 -6.56 -9.67
N SER A 43 3.66 -5.79 -9.14
CA SER A 43 4.33 -4.70 -9.86
C SER A 43 5.74 -4.47 -9.31
N PHE A 44 6.56 -3.74 -10.05
CA PHE A 44 7.86 -3.26 -9.59
C PHE A 44 7.76 -1.79 -9.19
N LEU A 45 8.16 -1.49 -7.96
CA LEU A 45 8.20 -0.15 -7.40
C LEU A 45 9.66 0.28 -7.25
N GLY A 46 10.08 1.26 -8.04
CA GLY A 46 11.44 1.80 -7.95
C GLY A 46 11.72 2.46 -6.60
N GLU A 47 12.96 2.34 -6.13
CA GLU A 47 13.43 2.84 -4.83
C GLU A 47 13.14 4.34 -4.64
N GLN A 48 13.50 5.18 -5.62
CA GLN A 48 13.25 6.62 -5.55
C GLN A 48 11.77 6.97 -5.40
N LEU A 49 10.89 6.20 -6.06
CA LEU A 49 9.44 6.42 -5.97
C LEU A 49 8.93 5.96 -4.60
N PHE A 50 9.39 4.81 -4.11
CA PHE A 50 9.07 4.34 -2.77
C PHE A 50 9.46 5.36 -1.70
N GLU A 51 10.71 5.83 -1.71
CA GLU A 51 11.21 6.82 -0.76
C GLU A 51 10.45 8.14 -0.84
N THR A 52 10.12 8.58 -2.05
CA THR A 52 9.36 9.81 -2.26
C THR A 52 7.95 9.66 -1.70
N CYS A 53 7.26 8.56 -1.98
CA CYS A 53 5.93 8.29 -1.45
C CYS A 53 5.93 8.18 0.08
N LEU A 54 6.97 7.57 0.66
CA LEU A 54 7.11 7.45 2.12
C LEU A 54 7.34 8.82 2.75
N ARG A 55 8.25 9.62 2.17
CA ARG A 55 8.57 10.97 2.66
C ARG A 55 7.40 11.95 2.56
N THR A 56 6.55 11.83 1.54
CA THR A 56 5.39 12.71 1.36
C THR A 56 4.15 12.26 2.14
N GLY A 57 4.19 11.11 2.81
CA GLY A 57 3.03 10.51 3.47
C GLY A 57 1.98 10.02 2.46
N TYR A 58 2.39 9.72 1.23
CA TYR A 58 1.54 9.03 0.26
C TYR A 58 1.42 7.55 0.59
N ILE A 59 2.44 6.98 1.22
CA ILE A 59 2.42 5.63 1.79
C ILE A 59 2.87 5.67 3.25
N GLU A 60 2.32 4.78 4.07
CA GLU A 60 2.69 4.65 5.48
C GLU A 60 2.82 3.18 5.85
N GLU A 61 3.85 2.83 6.63
CA GLU A 61 4.04 1.44 7.08
C GLU A 61 2.92 1.04 8.04
N VAL A 62 2.32 -0.12 7.80
CA VAL A 62 1.29 -0.70 8.65
C VAL A 62 1.76 -2.07 9.15
N SER A 63 1.47 -2.39 10.42
CA SER A 63 1.93 -3.66 10.99
C SER A 63 1.13 -4.86 10.48
N HIS A 64 -0.05 -4.62 9.89
CA HIS A 64 -0.88 -5.67 9.31
C HIS A 64 -1.77 -5.13 8.17
N PRO A 65 -2.07 -5.91 7.12
CA PRO A 65 -3.03 -5.52 6.09
C PRO A 65 -4.40 -5.10 6.66
N ALA A 66 -4.86 -5.75 7.74
CA ALA A 66 -6.08 -5.36 8.44
C ALA A 66 -6.06 -3.92 8.99
N GLN A 67 -4.88 -3.38 9.30
CA GLN A 67 -4.72 -2.00 9.74
C GLN A 67 -4.88 -1.02 8.57
N ALA A 68 -4.59 -1.44 7.33
CA ALA A 68 -4.86 -0.61 6.15
C ALA A 68 -6.37 -0.37 5.97
N TYR A 69 -7.20 -1.38 6.28
CA TYR A 69 -8.66 -1.21 6.33
C TYR A 69 -9.10 -0.32 7.50
N GLY A 70 -8.50 -0.48 8.68
CA GLY A 70 -8.86 0.28 9.89
C GLY A 70 -8.44 1.75 9.88
N HIS A 71 -7.40 2.12 9.13
CA HIS A 71 -6.89 3.50 9.08
C HIS A 71 -7.89 4.50 8.45
N PHE A 72 -8.76 4.04 7.55
CA PHE A 72 -9.76 4.89 6.88
C PHE A 72 -11.19 4.67 7.38
N ALA A 73 -11.46 3.60 8.15
CA ALA A 73 -12.77 3.32 8.72
C ALA A 73 -13.11 4.15 9.98
N GLN A 74 -12.21 5.02 10.46
CA GLN A 74 -12.46 5.87 11.65
C GLN A 74 -13.16 7.20 11.35
N VAL A 75 -13.55 7.47 10.11
CA VAL A 75 -14.46 8.57 9.75
C VAL A 75 -15.84 8.00 9.43
N SER A 76 -16.60 7.67 10.47
CA SER A 76 -18.04 7.40 10.41
C SER A 76 -18.74 8.18 11.51
#